data_AF-A0A1H1QUR6-F1
#
_entry.id   AF-A0A1H1QUR6-F1
#
_cell.length_a   1.000
_cell.length_b   1.000
_cell.length_c   1.000
_cell.angle_alpha   90.00
_cell.angle_beta   90.00
_cell.angle_gamma   90.00
#
_symmetry.space_group_name_H-M   'P 1'
#
loop_
_entity.id
_entity.type
_entity.pdbx_description
1 polymer ?
#
loop_
_entity_poly.entity_id
_entity_poly.type
_entity_poly.pdbx_seq_one_letter_code
_entity_poly.pdbx_strand_id
1 'polypeptide(L)' 'MSGEQTPGLDPASLHFITRRVSASERAAVAVVLAAQLAQESAQLGAAPGHGTSAWQRSQRPLRAPLVPGLGRWSRPEL' A
#
# COMPACT_ATOMS: atom_id res chain seq x y z
N MET A 1 -19.86 23.92 4.74
CA MET A 1 -18.48 24.02 5.26
C MET A 1 -18.17 22.74 6.04
N SER A 2 -17.36 21.86 5.46
CA SER A 2 -16.43 20.94 6.13
C SER A 2 -15.91 20.02 5.04
N GLY A 3 -14.75 20.37 4.48
CA GLY A 3 -14.00 19.42 3.68
C GLY A 3 -13.56 18.32 4.62
N GLU A 4 -13.92 17.09 4.31
CA GLU A 4 -13.42 15.90 4.98
C GLU A 4 -11.90 15.91 4.84
N GLN A 5 -11.19 16.42 5.86
CA GLN A 5 -9.78 16.14 6.01
C GLN A 5 -9.68 14.66 6.42
N THR A 6 -9.73 13.75 5.45
CA THR A 6 -9.04 12.47 5.60
C THR A 6 -7.60 12.85 5.93
N PRO A 7 -6.98 12.39 7.04
CA PRO A 7 -5.55 12.58 7.22
C PRO A 7 -4.90 11.74 6.12
N GLY A 8 -4.76 12.33 4.94
CA GLY A 8 -4.12 11.73 3.80
C GLY A 8 -2.71 11.44 4.23
N LEU A 9 -2.32 10.18 4.12
CA LEU A 9 -0.96 9.76 4.35
C LEU A 9 -0.03 10.72 3.60
N ASP A 10 0.87 11.39 4.31
CA ASP A 10 1.76 12.37 3.69
C ASP A 10 2.75 11.62 2.79
N PRO A 11 2.80 11.88 1.47
CA PRO A 11 3.76 11.23 0.59
C PRO A 11 5.21 11.47 1.01
N ALA A 12 5.53 12.51 1.78
CA ALA A 12 6.87 12.75 2.31
C ALA A 12 7.26 11.74 3.42
N SER A 13 6.29 11.05 4.03
CA SER A 13 6.54 9.97 4.99
C SER A 13 6.94 8.64 4.35
N LEU A 14 6.83 8.53 3.02
CA LEU A 14 7.14 7.31 2.26
C LEU A 14 8.52 7.40 1.60
N HIS A 15 9.33 6.37 1.81
CA HIS A 15 10.61 6.22 1.11
C HIS A 15 10.42 5.42 -0.20
N PHE A 16 10.64 6.08 -1.33
CA PHE A 16 10.56 5.47 -2.65
C PHE A 16 11.94 5.01 -3.12
N ILE A 17 12.13 3.68 -3.21
CA ILE A 17 13.38 3.08 -3.68
C ILE A 17 13.56 3.27 -5.20
N THR A 18 12.45 3.32 -5.94
CA THR A 18 12.46 3.50 -7.40
C THR A 18 12.96 4.91 -7.74
N ARG A 19 13.90 5.01 -8.69
CA ARG A 19 14.40 6.32 -9.15
C ARG A 19 13.34 7.02 -10.01
N ARG A 20 13.34 8.36 -9.97
CA ARG A 20 12.52 9.25 -10.82
C ARG A 20 11.00 9.09 -10.64
N VAL A 21 10.53 8.82 -9.42
CA VAL A 21 9.09 8.92 -9.12
C VAL A 21 8.68 10.40 -9.19
N SER A 22 7.61 10.70 -9.90
CA SER A 22 7.04 12.04 -9.99
C SER A 22 6.23 12.41 -8.74
N ALA A 23 5.94 13.70 -8.56
CA ALA A 23 5.12 14.15 -7.44
C ALA A 23 3.68 13.59 -7.52
N SER A 24 3.12 13.47 -8.72
CA SER A 24 1.79 12.89 -8.94
C SER A 24 1.75 11.40 -8.62
N GLU A 25 2.78 10.63 -9.00
CA GLU A 25 2.87 9.21 -8.63
C GLU A 25 3.01 9.01 -7.13
N ARG A 26 3.82 9.83 -6.44
CA ARG A 26 3.92 9.77 -4.97
C ARG A 26 2.59 10.06 -4.31
N ALA A 27 1.86 11.07 -4.78
CA ALA A 27 0.55 11.42 -4.27
C ALA A 27 -0.47 10.29 -4.52
N ALA A 28 -0.46 9.68 -5.71
CA ALA A 28 -1.33 8.56 -6.05
C ALA A 28 -1.10 7.36 -5.13
N VAL A 29 0.17 6.98 -4.89
CA VAL A 29 0.52 5.89 -3.96
C VAL A 29 0.05 6.22 -2.54
N ALA A 30 0.27 7.44 -2.08
CA ALA A 30 -0.13 7.86 -0.74
C ALA A 30 -1.65 7.81 -0.55
N VAL A 31 -2.44 8.23 -1.55
CA VAL A 31 -3.91 8.13 -1.55
C VAL A 31 -4.37 6.67 -1.47
N VAL A 32 -3.77 5.78 -2.26
CA VAL A 32 -4.13 4.35 -2.26
C VAL A 32 -3.83 3.71 -0.90
N LEU A 33 -2.67 4.02 -0.31
CA LEU A 33 -2.29 3.50 1.01
C LEU A 33 -3.19 4.05 2.13
N ALA A 34 -3.51 5.34 2.09
CA ALA A 34 -4.44 5.95 3.04
C ALA A 34 -5.84 5.31 2.96
N ALA A 35 -6.34 5.07 1.74
CA ALA A 35 -7.62 4.40 1.52
C ALA A 35 -7.62 2.95 2.04
N GLN A 36 -6.54 2.19 1.84
CA GLN A 36 -6.43 0.85 2.41
C GLN A 36 -6.38 0.86 3.93
N LEU A 37 -5.57 1.74 4.53
CA LEU A 37 -5.46 1.81 5.99
C LEU A 37 -6.80 2.19 6.65
N ALA A 38 -7.54 3.12 6.05
CA ALA A 38 -8.88 3.47 6.51
C ALA A 38 -9.84 2.26 6.46
N GLN A 39 -9.79 1.49 5.36
CA GLN A 39 -10.60 0.29 5.20
C GLN A 39 -10.23 -0.80 6.21
N GLU A 40 -8.95 -1.07 6.42
CA GLU A 40 -8.48 -2.05 7.42
C GLU A 40 -8.85 -1.62 8.84
N SER A 41 -8.70 -0.33 9.16
CA SER A 41 -9.08 0.21 10.47
C SER A 41 -10.58 0.08 10.74
N ALA A 42 -11.42 0.36 9.74
CA ALA A 42 -12.87 0.13 9.83
C ALA A 42 -13.21 -1.34 10.05
N GLN A 43 -12.44 -2.24 9.42
CA GLN A 43 -12.64 -3.69 9.54
C GLN A 43 -12.16 -4.25 10.89
N LEU A 44 -11.14 -3.64 11.51
CA LEU A 44 -10.69 -3.96 12.88
C LEU A 44 -11.67 -3.44 13.95
N GLY A 45 -12.32 -2.30 13.72
CA GLY A 45 -13.35 -1.74 14.62
C GLY A 45 -14.65 -2.56 14.65
N ALA A 46 -14.89 -3.40 13.65
CA ALA A 46 -15.97 -4.37 13.62
C ALA A 46 -15.48 -5.70 14.22
N ALA A 47 -15.86 -6.02 15.45
CA ALA A 47 -15.56 -7.29 16.12
C ALA A 47 -15.92 -8.54 15.25
N PRO A 48 -15.27 -9.70 15.47
CA PRO A 48 -14.44 -10.37 14.48
C PRO A 48 -15.23 -11.24 13.50
N GLY A 49 -15.17 -10.88 12.23
CA GLY A 49 -15.28 -11.84 11.14
C GLY A 49 -13.90 -11.91 10.49
N HIS A 50 -13.22 -13.05 10.62
CA HIS A 50 -11.98 -13.38 9.92
C HIS A 50 -12.19 -13.50 8.39
N GLY A 51 -12.69 -12.42 7.78
CA GLY A 51 -12.95 -12.32 6.36
C GLY A 51 -11.75 -11.71 5.66
N THR A 52 -11.20 -12.44 4.69
CA THR A 52 -10.15 -12.01 3.78
C THR A 52 -10.41 -10.60 3.24
N SER A 53 -9.48 -9.66 3.49
CA SER A 53 -9.60 -8.27 3.04
C SER A 53 -9.73 -8.19 1.52
N ALA A 54 -10.28 -7.08 0.98
CA ALA A 54 -10.40 -6.90 -0.46
C ALA A 54 -9.03 -6.98 -1.18
N TRP A 55 -7.98 -6.51 -0.52
CA TRP A 55 -6.59 -6.67 -0.95
C TRP A 55 -6.12 -8.12 -0.93
N GLN A 56 -6.39 -8.88 0.14
CA GLN A 56 -6.06 -10.31 0.18
C GLN A 56 -6.86 -11.12 -0.84
N ARG A 57 -8.10 -10.71 -1.17
CA ARG A 57 -8.89 -11.29 -2.28
C ARG A 57 -8.30 -10.96 -3.65
N SER A 58 -7.74 -9.76 -3.83
CA SER A 58 -7.06 -9.38 -5.07
C SER A 58 -5.65 -9.98 -5.20
N GLN A 59 -5.02 -10.34 -4.07
CA GLN A 59 -3.82 -11.18 -4.00
C GLN A 59 -4.15 -12.65 -4.31
N ARG A 60 -4.69 -12.92 -5.52
CA ARG A 60 -4.82 -14.29 -6.03
C ARG A 60 -3.50 -15.02 -5.77
N PRO A 61 -3.53 -16.21 -5.13
CA PRO A 61 -2.30 -16.88 -4.74
C PRO A 61 -1.41 -17.02 -5.97
N LEU A 62 -0.22 -16.42 -5.90
CA LEU A 62 0.84 -16.68 -6.86
C LEU A 62 1.11 -18.19 -6.75
N ARG A 63 0.59 -18.97 -7.70
CA ARG A 63 0.71 -20.43 -7.68
C ARG A 63 2.16 -20.91 -7.81
N ALA A 64 3.04 -20.02 -8.29
CA ALA A 64 4.46 -20.27 -8.44
C ALA A 64 5.25 -19.21 -7.65
N PRO A 65 6.27 -19.61 -6.89
CA PRO A 65 7.24 -18.68 -6.32
C PRO A 65 7.86 -17.83 -7.44
N LEU A 66 7.87 -16.51 -7.26
CA LEU A 66 8.57 -15.63 -8.19
C LEU A 66 10.08 -15.84 -8.01
N VAL A 67 10.72 -16.46 -9.00
CA VAL A 67 12.15 -16.73 -8.94
C VAL A 67 12.93 -15.46 -9.32
N PRO A 68 13.86 -14.99 -8.45
CA PRO A 68 14.89 -14.05 -8.84
C PRO A 68 15.55 -14.29 -10.19
N GLY A 69 15.68 -13.26 -11.01
CA GLY A 69 16.78 -13.23 -11.97
C GLY A 69 18.10 -12.90 -11.27
N LEU A 70 19.23 -13.32 -11.85
CA LEU A 70 20.57 -12.98 -11.35
C LEU A 70 20.69 -11.45 -11.14
N GLY A 71 20.94 -11.03 -9.90
CA GLY A 71 21.05 -9.62 -9.48
C GLY A 71 19.73 -8.85 -9.25
N ARG A 72 18.56 -9.50 -9.31
CA ARG A 72 17.25 -8.80 -9.41
C ARG A 72 16.43 -8.61 -8.14
N TRP A 73 16.90 -9.04 -6.97
CA TRP A 73 16.29 -8.64 -5.67
C TRP A 73 17.24 -7.82 -4.81
N SER A 74 18.09 -6.99 -5.41
CA SER A 74 18.88 -6.08 -4.59
C SER A 74 17.92 -5.10 -3.89
N ARG A 75 17.77 -5.24 -2.57
CA ARG A 75 17.46 -4.11 -1.72
C ARG A 75 18.64 -3.13 -1.84
N PRO A 76 18.42 -1.80 -1.85
CA PRO A 76 19.50 -0.88 -1.56
C PRO A 76 19.86 -1.07 -0.09
N GLU A 77 21.14 -1.32 0.17
CA GLU A 77 21.72 -1.18 1.50
C GLU A 77 21.56 0.31 1.89
N LEU A 78 20.86 0.58 3.00
CA LEU A 78 20.72 1.92 3.60
C LEU A 78 22.00 2.31 4.35
#